data_AF-A0A966HID4-F1
#
_entry.id   AF-A0A966HID4-F1
#
_cell.length_a   1.000
_cell.length_b   1.000
_cell.length_c   1.000
_cell.angle_alpha   90.00
_cell.angle_beta   90.00
_cell.angle_gamma   90.00
#
_symmetry.space_group_name_H-M   'P 1'
#
loop_
_entity.id
_entity.type
_entity.pdbx_description
1 polymer ?
#
loop_
_entity_poly.entity_id
_entity_poly.type
_entity_poly.pdbx_seq_one_letter_code
_entity_poly.pdbx_strand_id
1 'polypeptide(L)' 'MKKTDIAMLVLVVALTGLITYLIANTLLGSSKQLSANVTVVEPISAEIEVPNGSIFNKDAINPGVQIKVGDSSNQQPF' A
#
# COMPACT_ATOMS: atom_id res chain seq x y z
N MET A 1 -45.30 15.32 -42.79
CA MET A 1 -45.79 14.85 -41.47
C MET A 1 -46.52 16.00 -40.81
N LYS A 2 -47.74 15.78 -40.31
CA LYS A 2 -48.46 16.81 -39.56
C LYS A 2 -47.67 17.11 -38.28
N LYS A 3 -47.79 18.33 -37.74
CA LYS A 3 -47.10 18.70 -36.50
C LYS A 3 -47.41 17.72 -35.34
N THR A 4 -48.61 17.15 -35.36
CA THR A 4 -49.06 16.08 -34.47
C THR A 4 -48.27 14.78 -34.64
N ASP A 5 -47.91 14.39 -35.86
CA ASP A 5 -47.19 13.15 -36.12
C ASP A 5 -45.75 13.25 -35.58
N ILE A 6 -45.13 14.42 -35.74
CA ILE A 6 -43.80 14.72 -35.19
C ILE A 6 -43.86 14.75 -33.66
N ALA A 7 -44.88 15.39 -33.08
CA ALA A 7 -45.06 15.42 -31.63
C ALA A 7 -45.25 14.02 -31.04
N MET A 8 -46.02 13.16 -31.71
CA MET A 8 -46.22 11.78 -31.28
C MET A 8 -44.91 10.98 -31.35
N LEU A 9 -44.13 11.14 -32.42
CA LEU A 9 -42.85 10.45 -32.58
C LEU A 9 -41.86 10.86 -31.49
N VAL A 10 -41.75 12.15 -31.19
CA VAL A 10 -40.91 12.66 -30.10
C VAL A 10 -41.34 12.09 -28.75
N LEU A 11 -42.65 12.03 -28.49
CA LEU A 11 -43.20 11.45 -27.27
C LEU A 11 -42.83 9.97 -27.12
N VAL A 12 -42.97 9.19 -28.19
CA VAL A 12 -42.62 7.77 -28.19
C VAL A 12 -41.12 7.57 -27.93
N VAL A 13 -40.25 8.34 -28.59
CA VAL A 13 -38.80 8.27 -28.40
C VAL A 13 -38.39 8.65 -26.98
N ALA A 14 -39.03 9.67 -26.39
CA ALA A 14 -38.77 10.07 -25.02
C ALA A 14 -39.18 8.97 -24.02
N LEU A 15 -40.36 8.37 -24.20
CA LEU A 15 -40.86 7.30 -23.35
C LEU A 15 -40.00 6.03 -23.45
N THR A 16 -39.61 5.63 -24.66
CA THR A 16 -38.74 4.46 -24.84
C THR A 16 -37.36 4.71 -24.26
N GLY A 17 -36.77 5.89 -24.49
CA GLY A 17 -35.48 6.28 -23.90
C GLY A 17 -35.49 6.24 -22.36
N LEU A 18 -36.57 6.74 -21.74
CA LEU A 18 -36.74 6.72 -20.30
C LEU A 18 -36.80 5.28 -19.75
N ILE A 19 -37.63 4.42 -20.38
CA ILE A 19 -37.78 3.02 -19.97
C ILE A 19 -36.45 2.28 -20.14
N THR A 20 -35.76 2.47 -21.27
CA THR A 20 -34.44 1.86 -21.52
C THR A 20 -33.42 2.30 -20.49
N TYR A 21 -33.37 3.58 -20.12
CA TYR A 21 -32.45 4.07 -19.09
C TYR A 21 -32.69 3.39 -17.74
N LEU A 22 -33.95 3.26 -17.32
CA LEU A 22 -34.29 2.61 -16.05
C LEU A 22 -33.88 1.13 -16.04
N ILE A 23 -34.17 0.40 -17.12
CA ILE A 23 -33.79 -1.02 -17.25
C ILE A 23 -32.27 -1.19 -17.33
N ALA A 24 -31.59 -0.34 -18.09
CA ALA A 24 -30.14 -0.36 -18.21
C ALA A 24 -29.46 -0.08 -16.86
N ASN A 25 -29.95 0.90 -16.11
CA ASN A 25 -29.42 1.25 -14.80
C ASN A 25 -29.61 0.12 -13.76
N THR A 26 -30.72 -0.62 -13.81
CA THR A 26 -30.95 -1.76 -12.90
C THR A 26 -30.15 -3.00 -13.29
N LEU A 27 -29.97 -3.27 -14.59
CA LEU A 27 -29.25 -4.46 -15.07
C LEU A 27 -27.74 -4.29 -15.07
N LEU A 28 -27.23 -3.13 -15.51
CA LEU A 28 -25.79 -2.87 -15.62
C LEU A 28 -25.20 -2.35 -14.31
N GLY A 29 -26.05 -1.82 -13.42
CA GLY A 29 -25.64 -1.21 -12.16
C GLY A 29 -24.88 0.10 -12.36
N SER A 30 -24.64 0.81 -11.26
CA SER A 30 -23.74 1.96 -11.23
C SER A 30 -22.31 1.50 -11.53
N SER A 31 -21.55 2.27 -12.33
CA SER A 31 -20.09 2.13 -12.43
C SER A 31 -19.47 2.46 -11.08
N LYS A 32 -19.59 1.53 -10.13
CA LYS A 32 -18.89 1.61 -8.87
C LYS A 32 -17.46 1.30 -9.24
N GLN A 33 -16.61 2.32 -9.13
CA GLN A 33 -15.18 2.20 -9.35
C GLN A 33 -14.73 0.90 -8.67
N LEU A 34 -14.34 -0.10 -9.47
CA LEU A 34 -13.94 -1.41 -9.01
C LEU A 34 -12.64 -1.21 -8.21
N SER A 35 -12.79 -0.87 -6.93
CA SER A 35 -11.68 -0.80 -6.00
C SER A 35 -11.28 -2.23 -5.71
N ALA A 36 -10.41 -2.75 -6.55
CA ALA A 36 -9.75 -4.02 -6.29
C ALA A 36 -8.91 -3.85 -5.02
N ASN A 37 -9.15 -4.71 -4.05
CA ASN A 37 -8.30 -4.79 -2.86
C ASN A 37 -6.97 -5.40 -3.32
N VAL A 38 -6.03 -4.54 -3.69
CA VAL A 38 -4.68 -4.94 -4.05
C VAL A 38 -3.80 -4.87 -2.82
N THR A 39 -2.94 -5.86 -2.65
CA THR A 39 -1.94 -5.86 -1.60
C THR A 39 -0.97 -4.71 -1.86
N VAL A 40 -1.05 -3.67 -1.02
CA VAL A 40 -0.08 -2.58 -1.02
C VAL A 40 1.13 -3.06 -0.24
N VAL A 41 2.28 -3.12 -0.90
CA VAL A 41 3.55 -3.46 -0.24
C VAL A 41 4.09 -2.22 0.45
N GLU A 42 4.68 -2.40 1.63
CA GLU A 42 5.35 -1.31 2.35
C GLU A 42 6.50 -0.73 1.52
N PRO A 43 6.69 0.60 1.53
CA PRO A 43 7.79 1.23 0.83
C PRO A 43 9.12 0.77 1.44
N ILE A 44 10.11 0.51 0.57
CA ILE A 44 11.47 0.20 1.01
C ILE A 44 12.05 1.44 1.70
N SER A 45 12.24 1.37 3.02
CA SER A 45 12.89 2.42 3.79
C SER A 45 14.42 2.35 3.63
N ALA A 46 15.06 3.51 3.49
CA ALA A 46 16.52 3.62 3.54
C ALA A 46 17.04 3.83 4.98
N GLU A 47 16.16 3.70 5.97
CA GLU A 47 16.50 3.87 7.37
C GLU A 47 17.37 2.70 7.85
N ILE A 48 18.56 3.03 8.35
CA ILE A 48 19.53 2.08 8.88
C ILE A 48 19.54 2.26 10.39
N GLU A 49 19.08 1.26 11.13
CA GLU A 49 19.16 1.27 12.59
C GLU A 49 20.61 1.10 13.03
N VAL A 50 21.12 2.05 13.81
CA VAL A 50 22.47 1.97 14.39
C VAL A 50 22.45 0.91 15.49
N PRO A 51 23.41 -0.05 15.49
CA PRO A 51 23.43 -1.11 16.47
C PRO A 51 23.61 -0.57 17.90
N ASN A 52 23.05 -1.28 18.87
CA ASN A 52 23.14 -0.91 20.28
C ASN A 52 24.62 -0.83 20.72
N GLY A 53 25.08 0.37 21.09
CA GLY A 53 26.47 0.63 21.48
C GLY A 53 26.95 -0.13 22.73
N SER A 54 26.04 -0.68 23.53
CA SER A 54 26.39 -1.57 24.66
C SER A 54 26.81 -2.96 24.20
N ILE A 55 26.32 -3.42 23.04
CA ILE A 55 26.69 -4.70 22.42
C ILE A 55 27.82 -4.47 21.41
N PHE A 56 27.68 -3.45 20.57
CA PHE A 56 28.65 -3.04 19.57
C PHE A 56 29.49 -1.90 20.11
N ASN A 57 30.38 -2.22 21.05
CA ASN A 57 31.35 -1.26 21.53
C ASN A 57 32.40 -1.00 20.43
N LYS A 58 32.49 0.24 19.97
CA LYS A 58 33.45 0.70 18.94
C LYS A 58 34.92 0.41 19.29
N ASP A 59 35.23 0.27 20.57
CA ASP A 59 36.59 0.01 21.07
C ASP A 59 36.80 -1.48 21.44
N ALA A 60 35.81 -2.36 21.23
CA ALA A 60 35.90 -3.78 21.60
C ALA A 60 37.01 -4.54 20.85
N ILE A 61 37.37 -4.09 19.65
CA ILE A 61 38.49 -4.62 18.87
C ILE A 61 39.52 -3.51 18.73
N ASN A 62 40.13 -3.11 19.83
CA ASN A 62 41.30 -2.23 19.81
C ASN A 62 42.57 -3.08 19.99
N PRO A 63 43.23 -3.55 18.90
CA PRO A 63 44.46 -4.33 19.01
C PRO A 63 45.65 -3.53 19.58
N GLY A 64 45.48 -2.21 19.81
CA GLY A 64 46.47 -1.33 20.41
C GLY A 64 46.44 -1.27 21.94
N VAL A 65 45.49 -1.94 22.61
CA VAL A 65 45.55 -2.06 24.08
C VAL A 65 46.66 -3.02 24.49
N GLN A 66 47.57 -2.51 25.31
CA GLN A 66 48.70 -3.27 25.82
C GLN A 66 48.20 -4.28 26.87
N ILE A 67 48.10 -5.54 26.48
CA ILE A 67 47.80 -6.63 27.41
C ILE A 67 49.03 -6.85 28.32
N LYS A 68 48.85 -6.71 29.63
CA LYS A 68 49.86 -7.15 30.60
C LYS A 68 49.73 -8.65 30.80
N VAL A 69 50.67 -9.41 30.23
CA VAL A 69 50.84 -10.83 30.57
C VAL A 69 51.65 -10.90 31.87
N GLY A 70 51.01 -11.21 33.00
CA GLY A 70 51.73 -11.44 34.26
C GLY A 70 51.09 -10.91 35.55
N ASP A 71 49.96 -10.20 35.51
CA ASP A 71 49.21 -9.91 36.75
C ASP A 71 48.37 -11.14 37.12
N SER A 72 48.87 -11.88 38.10
CA SER A 72 48.35 -13.16 38.62
C SER A 72 47.01 -13.07 39.36
N SER A 73 46.04 -12.28 38.87
CA SER A 73 44.66 -12.29 39.36
C SER A 73 43.67 -12.96 38.40
N ASN A 74 44.16 -13.56 37.30
CA ASN A 74 43.33 -14.34 36.40
C ASN A 74 43.29 -15.79 36.92
N GLN A 75 42.19 -16.17 37.58
CA GLN A 75 41.93 -17.58 37.88
C GLN A 75 41.72 -18.31 36.55
N GLN A 76 42.76 -19.01 36.08
CA GLN A 76 42.68 -19.89 34.92
C GLN A 76 41.60 -20.96 35.17
N PRO A 77 40.61 -21.13 34.28
CA PRO A 77 39.54 -22.09 34.45
C PRO A 77 39.88 -23.49 33.93
N PHE A 78 41.18 -23.87 33.95
CA PHE A 78 41.65 -25.24 33.74
C PHE A 78 42.81 -25.50 34.70
#